data_AF-A0A9N8WTX6-F1
#
_entry.id   AF-A0A9N8WTX6-F1
#
_cell.length_a   1.000
_cell.length_b   1.000
_cell.length_c   1.000
_cell.angle_alpha   90.00
_cell.angle_beta   90.00
_cell.angle_gamma   90.00
#
_symmetry.space_group_name_H-M   'P 1'
#
loop_
_entity.id
_entity.type
_entity.pdbx_description
1 polymer ?
#
loop_
_entity_poly.entity_id
_entity_poly.type
_entity_poly.pdbx_seq_one_letter_code
_entity_poly.pdbx_strand_id
1 'polypeptide(L)'
;MAENYILRITAGPHYDLSQQAEVPVNVAKPTTIKSDRADIELNVRINDYKGLPRNSPSTSPYFSTEPHAYNQDQYSISFRFTPKKPSSSDTDDASGIKATDLQFGNDFDHPIRDRLPPGFNTAMGIVRWWIDPGLDGDAYADKPYLYGPALSSFNTIHVGEGDFDEEKGGLWFEEGGDEDGLEAREEVGAPLTSKARMKWALRADSKEKWVFEYGQTYGFDFFNPYLNFSDLALNLPGFQLPIMKYWDGQGLRPGPKRSHQLRYVLRNKETEEPYLVILFSLYHKDYVNEDGSLKEGAHDSLNLPDKVDIQHDDEFGGEGAPKEATEQLGPKIDEKGNGQTSADDID
;
A
#
# COMPACT_ATOMS: atom_id res chain seq x y z
N MET A 1 -16.97 -16.97 1.15
CA MET A 1 -16.34 -16.26 2.29
C MET A 1 -15.94 -14.83 1.91
N ALA A 2 -15.08 -14.61 0.91
CA ALA A 2 -14.78 -13.26 0.41
C ALA A 2 -16.02 -12.50 -0.07
N GLU A 3 -16.98 -13.19 -0.70
CA GLU A 3 -18.28 -12.67 -1.14
C GLU A 3 -19.16 -12.04 -0.03
N ASN A 4 -18.86 -12.30 1.24
CA ASN A 4 -19.58 -11.71 2.36
C ASN A 4 -19.04 -10.33 2.73
N TYR A 5 -17.94 -9.89 2.13
CA TYR A 5 -17.31 -8.62 2.40
C TYR A 5 -17.43 -7.68 1.20
N ILE A 6 -17.63 -6.40 1.49
CA ILE A 6 -17.75 -5.34 0.50
C ILE A 6 -16.66 -4.31 0.81
N LEU A 7 -15.79 -4.07 -0.17
CA LEU A 7 -14.71 -3.09 -0.08
C LEU A 7 -15.25 -1.67 -0.24
N ARG A 8 -14.89 -0.77 0.67
CA ARG A 8 -15.10 0.68 0.56
C ARG A 8 -13.77 1.37 0.74
N ILE A 9 -13.49 2.36 -0.10
CA ILE A 9 -12.24 3.13 -0.03
C ILE A 9 -12.55 4.58 0.29
N THR A 10 -11.90 5.09 1.34
CA THR A 10 -11.91 6.51 1.70
C THR A 10 -10.49 7.03 1.77
N ALA A 11 -10.29 8.32 1.52
CA ALA A 11 -8.98 8.94 1.60
C ALA A 11 -9.06 10.38 2.10
N GLY A 12 -8.05 10.81 2.83
CA GLY A 12 -7.96 12.18 3.33
C GLY A 12 -6.57 12.50 3.90
N PRO A 13 -6.37 13.72 4.42
CA PRO A 13 -5.07 14.15 4.92
C PRO A 13 -4.78 13.66 6.35
N HIS A 14 -5.75 13.01 7.00
CA HIS A 14 -5.67 12.56 8.38
C HIS A 14 -6.37 11.21 8.58
N TYR A 15 -6.10 10.60 9.74
CA TYR A 15 -6.75 9.36 10.16
C TYR A 15 -8.23 9.52 10.51
N ASP A 16 -8.70 10.75 10.80
CA ASP A 16 -10.10 11.01 11.13
C ASP A 16 -10.99 10.79 9.89
N LEU A 17 -11.90 9.81 9.98
CA LEU A 17 -12.87 9.46 8.95
C LEU A 17 -13.77 10.63 8.54
N SER A 18 -14.04 11.58 9.45
CA SER A 18 -14.86 12.76 9.14
C SER A 18 -14.16 13.72 8.18
N GLN A 19 -12.84 13.59 8.05
CA GLN A 19 -11.99 14.38 7.17
C GLN A 19 -11.58 13.62 5.91
N GLN A 20 -12.17 12.44 5.67
CA GLN A 20 -11.92 11.64 4.48
C GLN A 20 -13.08 11.73 3.49
N ALA A 21 -12.74 11.72 2.20
CA ALA A 21 -13.68 11.62 1.10
C ALA A 21 -13.80 10.16 0.63
N GLU A 22 -14.97 9.80 0.10
CA GLU A 22 -15.15 8.54 -0.61
C GLU A 22 -14.38 8.56 -1.93
N VAL A 23 -13.60 7.51 -2.20
CA VAL A 23 -12.80 7.39 -3.42
C VAL A 23 -13.63 6.63 -4.46
N PRO A 24 -13.96 7.23 -5.62
CA PRO A 24 -14.66 6.56 -6.70
C PRO A 24 -13.68 5.64 -7.45
N VAL A 25 -13.58 4.39 -7.01
CA VAL A 25 -12.65 3.39 -7.56
C VAL A 25 -12.86 3.23 -9.06
N ASN A 26 -11.75 3.09 -9.81
CA ASN A 26 -11.70 2.93 -11.28
C ASN A 26 -12.26 4.10 -12.11
N VAL A 27 -12.66 5.21 -11.47
CA VAL A 27 -13.06 6.42 -12.20
C VAL A 27 -11.82 7.25 -12.53
N ALA A 28 -11.73 7.71 -13.78
CA ALA A 28 -10.56 8.46 -14.27
C ALA A 28 -10.36 9.78 -13.53
N LYS A 29 -11.44 10.50 -13.23
CA LYS A 29 -11.37 11.76 -12.48
C LYS A 29 -10.81 11.52 -11.06
N PRO A 30 -9.69 12.17 -10.68
CA PRO A 30 -9.07 11.95 -9.38
C PRO A 30 -9.89 12.59 -8.24
N THR A 31 -9.70 12.03 -7.05
CA THR A 31 -10.20 12.60 -5.80
C THR A 31 -9.22 13.65 -5.30
N THR A 32 -9.68 14.90 -5.17
CA THR A 32 -8.85 15.99 -4.65
C THR A 32 -8.84 15.99 -3.12
N ILE A 33 -7.66 15.98 -2.53
CA ILE A 33 -7.44 16.06 -1.08
C ILE A 33 -6.55 17.27 -0.83
N LYS A 34 -7.04 18.22 -0.02
CA LYS A 34 -6.31 19.44 0.32
C LYS A 34 -6.11 19.54 1.82
N SER A 35 -4.93 19.99 2.21
CA SER A 35 -4.60 20.35 3.59
C SER A 35 -3.60 21.51 3.61
N ASP A 36 -3.26 21.98 4.80
CA ASP A 36 -2.21 22.97 4.99
C ASP A 36 -0.81 22.43 4.66
N ARG A 37 -0.66 21.09 4.54
CA ARG A 37 0.64 20.41 4.38
C ARG A 37 0.88 19.87 2.97
N ALA A 38 -0.17 19.61 2.20
CA ALA A 38 -0.07 19.16 0.82
C ALA A 38 -1.37 19.35 0.05
N ASP A 39 -1.25 19.47 -1.28
CA ASP A 39 -2.33 19.24 -2.23
C ASP A 39 -2.10 17.88 -2.92
N ILE A 40 -3.17 17.10 -3.06
CA ILE A 40 -3.12 15.74 -3.60
C ILE A 40 -4.30 15.50 -4.55
N GLU A 41 -4.01 14.85 -5.67
CA GLU A 41 -5.02 14.30 -6.59
C GLU A 41 -4.82 12.78 -6.68
N LEU A 42 -5.83 11.99 -6.32
CA LEU A 42 -5.71 10.54 -6.14
C LEU A 42 -6.62 9.75 -7.09
N ASN A 43 -6.05 8.79 -7.81
CA ASN A 43 -6.79 7.68 -8.40
C ASN A 43 -6.46 6.37 -7.66
N VAL A 44 -7.50 5.61 -7.32
CA VAL A 44 -7.36 4.22 -6.87
C VAL A 44 -8.06 3.33 -7.88
N ARG A 45 -7.35 2.31 -8.35
CA ARG A 45 -7.82 1.38 -9.38
C ARG A 45 -7.68 -0.03 -8.84
N ILE A 46 -8.69 -0.86 -9.06
CA ILE A 46 -8.74 -2.25 -8.63
C ILE A 46 -9.37 -3.06 -9.76
N ASN A 47 -8.69 -4.11 -10.19
CA ASN A 47 -9.23 -5.02 -11.18
C ASN A 47 -10.30 -5.93 -10.56
N ASP A 48 -11.34 -6.28 -11.32
CA ASP A 48 -12.51 -7.04 -10.86
C ASP A 48 -13.17 -6.47 -9.58
N TYR A 49 -13.26 -5.15 -9.49
CA TYR A 49 -13.83 -4.42 -8.37
C TYR A 49 -15.34 -4.66 -8.19
N LYS A 50 -15.74 -4.99 -6.96
CA LYS A 50 -17.14 -5.29 -6.55
C LYS A 50 -17.55 -4.54 -5.27
N GLY A 51 -16.95 -3.36 -5.04
CA GLY A 51 -17.09 -2.60 -3.79
C GLY A 51 -18.09 -1.44 -3.83
N LEU A 52 -17.82 -0.45 -2.99
CA LEU A 52 -18.53 0.83 -2.86
C LEU A 52 -17.65 2.01 -3.29
N PRO A 53 -18.18 2.94 -4.11
CA PRO A 53 -19.57 3.05 -4.57
C PRO A 53 -19.99 1.91 -5.51
N ARG A 54 -21.25 1.46 -5.44
CA ARG A 54 -21.74 0.35 -6.29
C ARG A 54 -21.72 0.65 -7.79
N ASN A 55 -21.73 1.92 -8.15
CA ASN A 55 -21.67 2.38 -9.54
C ASN A 55 -20.25 2.62 -10.05
N SER A 56 -19.21 2.37 -9.24
CA SER A 56 -17.84 2.35 -9.72
C SER A 56 -17.65 1.26 -10.78
N PRO A 57 -16.88 1.51 -11.86
CA PRO A 57 -16.54 0.48 -12.83
C PRO A 57 -15.85 -0.71 -12.16
N SER A 58 -16.08 -1.92 -12.67
CA SER A 58 -15.42 -3.12 -12.15
C SER A 58 -13.95 -3.22 -12.57
N THR A 59 -13.52 -2.47 -13.56
CA THR A 59 -12.11 -2.41 -13.99
C THR A 59 -11.78 -1.03 -14.57
N SER A 60 -10.50 -0.79 -14.85
CA SER A 60 -9.99 0.47 -15.42
C SER A 60 -9.16 0.17 -16.68
N PRO A 61 -9.20 1.03 -17.72
CA PRO A 61 -8.34 0.90 -18.90
C PRO A 61 -6.84 0.82 -18.57
N TYR A 62 -6.44 1.34 -17.41
CA TYR A 62 -5.10 1.21 -16.85
C TYR A 62 -4.57 -0.24 -16.92
N PHE A 63 -5.36 -1.23 -16.50
CA PHE A 63 -4.94 -2.64 -16.45
C PHE A 63 -4.81 -3.30 -17.84
N SER A 64 -5.37 -2.68 -18.88
CA SER A 64 -5.25 -3.13 -20.26
C SER A 64 -4.22 -2.33 -21.07
N THR A 65 -3.59 -1.33 -20.44
CA THR A 65 -2.57 -0.48 -21.05
C THR A 65 -1.18 -0.98 -20.65
N GLU A 66 -0.23 -1.01 -21.58
CA GLU A 66 1.15 -1.36 -21.26
C GLU A 66 1.82 -0.27 -20.40
N PRO A 67 2.69 -0.64 -19.44
CA PRO A 67 3.17 -1.99 -19.14
C PRO A 67 2.28 -2.80 -18.18
N HIS A 68 1.20 -2.23 -17.65
CA HIS A 68 0.36 -2.86 -16.62
C HIS A 68 -0.36 -4.12 -17.12
N ALA A 69 -0.69 -4.17 -18.41
CA ALA A 69 -1.24 -5.35 -19.06
C ALA A 69 -0.24 -6.52 -19.02
N TYR A 70 1.00 -6.30 -19.43
CA TYR A 70 2.07 -7.31 -19.35
C TYR A 70 2.34 -7.75 -17.90
N ASN A 71 2.39 -6.79 -16.96
CA ASN A 71 2.64 -7.06 -15.54
C ASN A 71 1.47 -7.74 -14.82
N GLN A 72 0.27 -7.73 -15.43
CA GLN A 72 -0.97 -8.25 -14.85
C GLN A 72 -1.32 -7.58 -13.50
N ASP A 73 -1.07 -6.27 -13.41
CA ASP A 73 -1.31 -5.51 -12.17
C ASP A 73 -2.77 -5.67 -11.72
N GLN A 74 -2.96 -5.85 -10.41
CA GLN A 74 -4.30 -6.09 -9.82
C GLN A 74 -4.88 -4.84 -9.17
N TYR A 75 -4.02 -3.92 -8.74
CA TYR A 75 -4.43 -2.62 -8.24
C TYR A 75 -3.35 -1.57 -8.46
N SER A 76 -3.77 -0.31 -8.40
CA SER A 76 -2.88 0.86 -8.43
C SER A 76 -3.41 1.94 -7.48
N ILE A 77 -2.47 2.61 -6.81
CA ILE A 77 -2.66 3.86 -6.08
C ILE A 77 -1.75 4.88 -6.76
N SER A 78 -2.34 5.70 -7.64
CA SER A 78 -1.60 6.77 -8.32
C SER A 78 -2.05 8.12 -7.80
N PHE A 79 -1.11 9.01 -7.52
CA PHE A 79 -1.45 10.35 -7.10
C PHE A 79 -0.41 11.39 -7.46
N ARG A 80 -0.88 12.63 -7.65
CA ARG A 80 -0.03 13.82 -7.59
C ARG A 80 0.12 14.27 -6.15
N PHE A 81 1.31 14.70 -5.79
CA PHE A 81 1.65 15.18 -4.47
C PHE A 81 2.43 16.48 -4.58
N THR A 82 1.85 17.56 -4.08
CA THR A 82 2.49 18.87 -3.99
C THR A 82 2.64 19.24 -2.51
N PRO A 83 3.79 18.95 -1.86
CA PRO A 83 4.01 19.27 -0.46
C PRO A 83 4.08 20.79 -0.26
N LYS A 84 3.58 21.27 0.88
CA LYS A 84 3.59 22.68 1.26
C LYS A 84 4.54 22.91 2.41
N LYS A 85 5.22 24.06 2.39
CA LYS A 85 6.11 24.47 3.48
C LYS A 85 5.29 24.60 4.78
N PRO A 86 5.68 23.94 5.88
CA PRO A 86 5.00 24.05 7.17
C PRO A 86 4.97 25.50 7.66
N SER A 87 3.83 25.95 8.18
CA SER A 87 3.67 27.33 8.69
C SER A 87 4.51 27.65 9.93
N SER A 88 4.96 26.61 10.65
CA SER A 88 5.78 26.73 11.87
C SER A 88 7.28 26.54 11.65
N SER A 89 7.76 26.48 10.40
CA SER A 89 9.20 26.35 10.14
C SER A 89 9.90 27.69 10.36
N ASP A 90 10.25 27.99 11.61
CA ASP A 90 11.04 29.17 11.98
C ASP A 90 12.50 29.09 11.47
N THR A 91 12.91 27.94 10.92
CA THR A 91 14.17 27.78 10.19
C THR A 91 13.92 28.04 8.69
N ASP A 92 14.35 29.19 8.21
CA ASP A 92 14.19 29.67 6.83
C ASP A 92 14.81 28.75 5.76
N ASP A 93 15.61 27.75 6.15
CA ASP A 93 16.54 27.01 5.28
C ASP A 93 16.01 25.69 4.69
N ALA A 94 14.90 25.13 5.19
CA ALA A 94 14.40 23.84 4.66
C ALA A 94 13.62 24.02 3.35
N SER A 95 14.20 23.59 2.22
CA SER A 95 13.60 23.67 0.88
C SER A 95 12.57 22.57 0.59
N GLY A 96 12.53 21.51 1.39
CA GLY A 96 11.62 20.38 1.17
C GLY A 96 11.71 19.28 2.22
N ILE A 97 11.16 18.11 1.90
CA ILE A 97 11.17 16.89 2.71
C ILE A 97 12.31 15.99 2.23
N LYS A 98 13.20 15.54 3.12
CA LYS A 98 14.31 14.65 2.72
C LYS A 98 13.79 13.31 2.25
N ALA A 99 14.52 12.64 1.36
CA ALA A 99 14.18 11.29 0.92
C ALA A 99 14.10 10.25 2.04
N THR A 100 14.83 10.45 3.14
CA THR A 100 14.77 9.58 4.33
C THR A 100 13.49 9.74 5.15
N ASP A 101 12.81 10.87 4.97
CA ASP A 101 11.74 11.32 5.87
C ASP A 101 10.37 11.15 5.23
N LEU A 102 10.25 11.27 3.90
CA LEU A 102 9.00 10.93 3.23
C LEU A 102 8.87 9.41 3.12
N GLN A 103 7.89 8.85 3.82
CA GLN A 103 7.63 7.41 3.84
C GLN A 103 6.23 7.08 3.32
N PHE A 104 6.13 5.94 2.65
CA PHE A 104 4.87 5.35 2.23
C PHE A 104 4.79 3.90 2.72
N GLY A 105 3.60 3.44 3.07
CA GLY A 105 3.37 2.07 3.47
C GLY A 105 2.10 1.89 4.28
N ASN A 106 2.08 0.89 5.16
CA ASN A 106 0.91 0.47 5.91
C ASN A 106 1.11 0.59 7.42
N ASP A 107 0.04 0.92 8.14
CA ASP A 107 -0.01 0.88 9.60
C ASP A 107 -1.36 0.40 10.13
N PHE A 108 -1.35 -0.02 11.39
CA PHE A 108 -2.49 -0.60 12.08
C PHE A 108 -2.63 0.01 13.48
N ASP A 109 -3.87 0.26 13.91
CA ASP A 109 -4.14 0.87 15.23
C ASP A 109 -4.11 -0.14 16.39
N HIS A 110 -4.05 -1.44 16.06
CA HIS A 110 -4.17 -2.53 17.03
C HIS A 110 -3.14 -3.64 16.77
N PRO A 111 -2.65 -4.30 17.83
CA PRO A 111 -1.66 -5.37 17.69
C PRO A 111 -2.22 -6.51 16.85
N ILE A 112 -1.44 -7.03 15.89
CA ILE A 112 -1.81 -8.20 15.08
C ILE A 112 -1.03 -9.47 15.45
N ARG A 113 -0.05 -9.37 16.36
CA ARG A 113 0.87 -10.46 16.76
C ARG A 113 0.23 -11.79 17.07
N ASP A 114 -0.90 -11.80 17.76
CA ASP A 114 -1.60 -13.03 18.16
C ASP A 114 -2.35 -13.71 16.98
N ARG A 115 -2.26 -13.12 15.78
CA ARG A 115 -2.96 -13.53 14.55
C ARG A 115 -2.00 -13.86 13.41
N LEU A 116 -0.71 -13.65 13.63
CA LEU A 116 0.30 -13.96 12.63
C LEU A 116 0.51 -15.48 12.59
N PRO A 117 0.55 -16.11 11.41
CA PRO A 117 0.93 -17.51 11.30
C PRO A 117 2.25 -17.79 12.01
N PRO A 118 2.45 -18.96 12.65
CA PRO A 118 3.77 -19.37 13.11
C PRO A 118 4.80 -19.19 11.98
N GLY A 119 5.89 -18.46 12.21
CA GLY A 119 6.89 -18.16 11.19
C GLY A 119 6.63 -16.91 10.32
N PHE A 120 5.68 -16.04 10.68
CA PHE A 120 5.43 -14.79 9.93
C PHE A 120 6.64 -13.86 9.79
N ASN A 121 7.58 -13.86 10.74
CA ASN A 121 8.86 -13.15 10.57
C ASN A 121 9.66 -13.66 9.35
N THR A 122 9.55 -14.95 9.01
CA THR A 122 10.14 -15.53 7.79
C THR A 122 9.40 -15.04 6.55
N ALA A 123 8.06 -14.95 6.58
CA ALA A 123 7.27 -14.40 5.48
C ALA A 123 7.52 -12.88 5.26
N MET A 124 7.66 -12.11 6.34
CA MET A 124 8.06 -10.70 6.28
C MET A 124 9.50 -10.55 5.78
N GLY A 125 10.39 -11.48 6.14
CA GLY A 125 11.73 -11.60 5.56
C GLY A 125 11.69 -11.85 4.05
N ILE A 126 10.81 -12.73 3.56
CA ILE A 126 10.60 -13.01 2.13
C ILE A 126 10.04 -11.77 1.41
N VAL A 127 9.07 -11.07 1.99
CA VAL A 127 8.50 -9.82 1.42
C VAL A 127 9.56 -8.72 1.32
N ARG A 128 10.37 -8.50 2.37
CA ARG A 128 11.51 -7.56 2.32
C ARG A 128 12.57 -7.98 1.31
N TRP A 129 12.84 -9.27 1.19
CA TRP A 129 13.88 -9.79 0.29
C TRP A 129 13.46 -9.79 -1.18
N TRP A 130 12.17 -10.01 -1.48
CA TRP A 130 11.69 -10.20 -2.85
C TRP A 130 10.91 -9.00 -3.43
N ILE A 131 10.23 -8.20 -2.59
CA ILE A 131 9.29 -7.15 -3.07
C ILE A 131 9.90 -5.75 -2.93
N ASP A 132 10.33 -5.35 -1.73
CA ASP A 132 10.99 -4.07 -1.51
C ASP A 132 11.99 -4.14 -0.33
N PRO A 133 13.31 -4.10 -0.61
CA PRO A 133 14.35 -4.16 0.43
C PRO A 133 14.44 -2.88 1.28
N GLY A 134 13.76 -1.80 0.89
CA GLY A 134 13.69 -0.54 1.63
C GLY A 134 12.63 -0.52 2.74
N LEU A 135 11.81 -1.56 2.86
CA LEU A 135 10.74 -1.64 3.87
C LEU A 135 11.28 -1.89 5.28
N ASP A 136 10.97 -0.98 6.20
CA ASP A 136 11.03 -1.17 7.64
C ASP A 136 9.65 -1.52 8.19
N GLY A 137 9.58 -2.30 9.25
CA GLY A 137 8.29 -2.71 9.80
C GLY A 137 8.41 -3.56 11.05
N ASP A 138 7.38 -3.50 11.87
CA ASP A 138 7.23 -4.35 13.04
C ASP A 138 5.80 -4.88 13.08
N ALA A 139 5.64 -6.15 12.73
CA ALA A 139 4.34 -6.81 12.77
C ALA A 139 3.92 -7.20 14.20
N TYR A 140 4.84 -7.17 15.16
CA TYR A 140 4.62 -7.57 16.54
C TYR A 140 4.39 -6.38 17.49
N ALA A 141 4.56 -5.15 17.02
CA ALA A 141 4.26 -3.93 17.76
C ALA A 141 2.79 -3.85 18.19
N ASP A 142 2.51 -3.07 19.24
CA ASP A 142 1.13 -2.77 19.63
C ASP A 142 0.38 -1.94 18.57
N LYS A 143 1.13 -1.19 17.75
CA LYS A 143 0.67 -0.57 16.52
C LYS A 143 1.56 -1.05 15.37
N PRO A 144 1.22 -2.17 14.73
CA PRO A 144 2.00 -2.73 13.66
C PRO A 144 2.17 -1.75 12.50
N TYR A 145 3.31 -1.80 11.83
CA TYR A 145 3.57 -0.96 10.67
C TYR A 145 4.52 -1.64 9.68
N LEU A 146 4.48 -1.17 8.44
CA LEU A 146 5.36 -1.51 7.35
C LEU A 146 5.53 -0.28 6.45
N TYR A 147 6.63 0.45 6.61
CA TYR A 147 6.92 1.67 5.86
C TYR A 147 8.24 1.57 5.11
N GLY A 148 8.30 2.10 3.91
CA GLY A 148 9.55 2.34 3.19
C GLY A 148 9.70 3.81 2.80
N PRO A 149 10.94 4.28 2.53
CA PRO A 149 11.15 5.59 1.92
C PRO A 149 10.39 5.68 0.60
N ALA A 150 9.62 6.76 0.40
CA ALA A 150 8.82 6.95 -0.82
C ALA A 150 9.67 6.81 -2.09
N LEU A 151 10.91 7.33 -2.06
CA LEU A 151 11.86 7.28 -3.16
C LEU A 151 12.17 5.86 -3.66
N SER A 152 12.13 4.86 -2.78
CA SER A 152 12.38 3.45 -3.12
C SER A 152 11.11 2.61 -3.24
N SER A 153 10.01 2.98 -2.57
CA SER A 153 8.84 2.12 -2.44
C SER A 153 7.76 2.30 -3.50
N PHE A 154 7.71 3.45 -4.18
CA PHE A 154 6.84 3.61 -5.34
C PHE A 154 7.42 2.88 -6.56
N ASN A 155 6.56 2.35 -7.43
CA ASN A 155 7.00 1.74 -8.68
C ASN A 155 7.48 2.85 -9.64
N THR A 156 6.71 3.93 -9.75
CA THR A 156 7.03 5.08 -10.61
C THR A 156 7.09 6.37 -9.81
N ILE A 157 8.10 7.21 -10.09
CA ILE A 157 8.22 8.57 -9.57
C ILE A 157 8.47 9.51 -10.75
N HIS A 158 7.56 10.46 -10.90
CA HIS A 158 7.60 11.51 -11.90
C HIS A 158 7.78 12.87 -11.22
N VAL A 159 8.82 13.64 -11.55
CA VAL A 159 9.03 14.99 -11.05
C VAL A 159 8.32 15.98 -11.98
N GLY A 160 7.15 16.46 -11.57
CA GLY A 160 6.27 17.22 -12.44
C GLY A 160 4.81 16.86 -12.25
N GLU A 161 3.95 17.48 -13.06
CA GLU A 161 2.50 17.19 -13.05
C GLU A 161 2.20 15.83 -13.68
N GLY A 162 3.02 15.38 -14.66
CA GLY A 162 2.73 14.21 -15.47
C GLY A 162 1.39 14.33 -16.22
N ASP A 163 0.91 13.21 -16.75
CA ASP A 163 -0.24 13.22 -17.64
C ASP A 163 -1.57 12.92 -16.93
N PHE A 164 -2.64 13.46 -17.51
CA PHE A 164 -4.01 13.00 -17.26
C PHE A 164 -4.58 12.46 -18.58
N ASP A 165 -4.87 11.16 -18.60
CA ASP A 165 -5.40 10.47 -19.77
C ASP A 165 -6.63 9.65 -19.36
N GLU A 166 -7.81 10.13 -19.73
CA GLU A 166 -9.08 9.45 -19.43
C GLU A 166 -9.16 8.08 -20.11
N GLU A 167 -8.57 7.91 -21.30
CA GLU A 167 -8.55 6.65 -22.03
C GLU A 167 -7.64 5.62 -21.36
N LYS A 168 -6.63 6.06 -20.60
CA LYS A 168 -5.81 5.21 -19.72
C LYS A 168 -6.31 5.12 -18.28
N GLY A 169 -7.44 5.75 -17.96
CA GLY A 169 -8.08 5.66 -16.66
C GLY A 169 -7.59 6.68 -15.62
N GLY A 170 -7.15 7.87 -16.04
CA GLY A 170 -6.90 9.02 -15.17
C GLY A 170 -5.44 9.47 -15.14
N LEU A 171 -4.91 9.71 -13.94
CA LEU A 171 -3.49 10.05 -13.75
C LEU A 171 -2.58 8.96 -14.32
N TRP A 172 -1.60 9.35 -15.12
CA TRP A 172 -0.63 8.45 -15.74
C TRP A 172 0.78 9.00 -15.57
N PHE A 173 1.70 8.15 -15.10
CA PHE A 173 3.08 8.54 -14.82
C PHE A 173 4.05 7.56 -15.47
N GLU A 174 5.07 8.12 -16.10
CA GLU A 174 6.26 7.41 -16.50
C GLU A 174 7.44 7.88 -15.65
N GLU A 175 8.43 7.00 -15.48
CA GLU A 175 9.62 7.34 -14.69
C GLU A 175 10.37 8.52 -15.29
N GLY A 176 10.68 9.51 -14.46
CA GLY A 176 11.41 10.69 -14.91
C GLY A 176 10.78 11.96 -14.34
N GLY A 177 10.44 12.87 -15.23
CA GLY A 177 9.81 14.14 -14.92
C GLY A 177 9.42 14.88 -16.19
N ASP A 178 8.82 16.05 -16.00
CA ASP A 178 8.70 17.08 -17.05
C ASP A 178 10.11 17.64 -17.38
N GLU A 179 10.23 18.61 -18.30
CA GLU A 179 11.53 19.16 -18.73
C GLU A 179 12.43 19.57 -17.54
N ASP A 180 11.91 20.43 -16.65
CA ASP A 180 12.61 20.87 -15.43
C ASP A 180 12.86 19.70 -14.45
N GLY A 181 11.92 18.76 -14.39
CA GLY A 181 12.00 17.59 -13.52
C GLY A 181 13.09 16.59 -13.95
N LEU A 182 13.30 16.43 -15.25
CA LEU A 182 14.39 15.62 -15.81
C LEU A 182 15.74 16.26 -15.54
N GLU A 183 15.85 17.58 -15.69
CA GLU A 183 17.09 18.32 -15.37
C GLU A 183 17.43 18.16 -13.88
N ALA A 184 16.48 18.42 -12.98
CA ALA A 184 16.67 18.26 -11.53
C ALA A 184 17.11 16.83 -11.14
N ARG A 185 16.56 15.82 -11.84
CA ARG A 185 16.95 14.41 -11.64
C ARG A 185 18.37 14.13 -12.11
N GLU A 186 18.77 14.68 -13.26
CA GLU A 186 20.11 14.52 -13.81
C GLU A 186 21.16 15.14 -12.88
N GLU A 187 20.90 16.33 -12.34
CA GLU A 187 21.82 17.05 -11.43
C GLU A 187 22.18 16.24 -10.18
N VAL A 188 21.21 15.52 -9.60
CA VAL A 188 21.43 14.68 -8.43
C VAL A 188 21.91 13.26 -8.79
N GLY A 189 21.98 12.94 -10.08
CA GLY A 189 22.38 11.64 -10.61
C GLY A 189 21.33 10.54 -10.36
N ALA A 190 20.04 10.90 -10.37
CA ALA A 190 18.96 9.94 -10.25
C ALA A 190 18.83 9.11 -11.56
N PRO A 191 18.74 7.78 -11.48
CA PRO A 191 18.60 6.95 -12.66
C PRO A 191 17.32 7.22 -13.46
N LEU A 192 17.34 6.91 -14.76
CA LEU A 192 16.22 7.11 -15.68
C LEU A 192 15.13 6.03 -15.60
N THR A 193 15.43 4.86 -15.03
CA THR A 193 14.46 3.74 -14.97
C THR A 193 14.06 3.44 -13.54
N SER A 194 12.81 2.99 -13.34
CA SER A 194 12.27 2.68 -12.02
C SER A 194 13.13 1.67 -11.26
N LYS A 195 13.48 0.54 -11.89
CA LYS A 195 14.32 -0.50 -11.28
C LYS A 195 15.68 0.05 -10.81
N ALA A 196 16.30 0.90 -11.63
CA ALA A 196 17.58 1.52 -11.26
C ALA A 196 17.40 2.57 -10.15
N ARG A 197 16.35 3.40 -10.20
CA ARG A 197 16.03 4.39 -9.15
C ARG A 197 15.81 3.70 -7.81
N MET A 198 14.98 2.64 -7.75
CA MET A 198 14.71 1.92 -6.51
C MET A 198 16.00 1.41 -5.87
N LYS A 199 16.90 0.79 -6.67
CA LYS A 199 18.21 0.32 -6.19
C LYS A 199 19.13 1.46 -5.75
N TRP A 200 19.19 2.55 -6.53
CA TRP A 200 19.95 3.75 -6.21
C TRP A 200 19.49 4.36 -4.89
N ALA A 201 18.17 4.44 -4.69
CA ALA A 201 17.51 4.99 -3.52
C ALA A 201 17.73 4.17 -2.24
N LEU A 202 18.27 2.95 -2.29
CA LEU A 202 18.65 2.20 -1.10
C LEU A 202 19.93 2.74 -0.44
N ARG A 203 20.78 3.45 -1.19
CA ARG A 203 22.08 3.93 -0.72
C ARG A 203 21.95 5.23 0.06
N ALA A 204 22.69 5.35 1.16
CA ALA A 204 22.66 6.55 2.00
C ALA A 204 23.04 7.83 1.25
N ASP A 205 24.10 7.78 0.43
CA ASP A 205 24.60 8.90 -0.39
C ASP A 205 23.57 9.42 -1.40
N SER A 206 22.67 8.54 -1.85
CA SER A 206 21.64 8.85 -2.83
C SER A 206 20.44 9.51 -2.15
N LYS A 207 20.06 9.01 -0.97
CA LYS A 207 19.02 9.62 -0.13
C LYS A 207 19.41 11.03 0.35
N GLU A 208 20.69 11.28 0.61
CA GLU A 208 21.19 12.59 1.00
C GLU A 208 21.07 13.66 -0.10
N LYS A 209 21.06 13.23 -1.38
CA LYS A 209 20.97 14.14 -2.53
C LYS A 209 19.55 14.48 -2.95
N TRP A 210 18.56 13.69 -2.52
CA TRP A 210 17.19 13.84 -2.97
C TRP A 210 16.33 14.55 -1.93
N VAL A 211 15.64 15.59 -2.38
CA VAL A 211 14.67 16.36 -1.59
C VAL A 211 13.36 16.45 -2.38
N PHE A 212 12.24 16.19 -1.70
CA PHE A 212 10.91 16.49 -2.21
C PHE A 212 10.60 17.96 -1.88
N GLU A 213 10.86 18.84 -2.83
CA GLU A 213 10.77 20.29 -2.67
C GLU A 213 9.34 20.77 -2.42
N TYR A 214 9.21 21.77 -1.54
CA TYR A 214 7.91 22.38 -1.29
C TYR A 214 7.44 23.17 -2.52
N GLY A 215 6.18 22.98 -2.90
CA GLY A 215 5.57 23.62 -4.07
C GLY A 215 5.82 22.88 -5.40
N GLN A 216 6.75 21.92 -5.44
CA GLN A 216 6.95 21.04 -6.59
C GLN A 216 5.93 19.90 -6.57
N THR A 217 5.30 19.61 -7.71
CA THR A 217 4.44 18.44 -7.85
C THR A 217 5.26 17.21 -8.17
N TYR A 218 4.91 16.09 -7.53
CA TYR A 218 5.45 14.77 -7.81
C TYR A 218 4.30 13.81 -8.16
N GLY A 219 4.42 13.12 -9.28
CA GLY A 219 3.57 11.99 -9.64
C GLY A 219 4.11 10.69 -9.04
N PHE A 220 3.26 9.96 -8.32
CA PHE A 220 3.57 8.65 -7.76
C PHE A 220 2.62 7.60 -8.30
N ASP A 221 3.16 6.42 -8.61
CA ASP A 221 2.35 5.25 -8.90
C ASP A 221 2.84 4.03 -8.10
N PHE A 222 1.93 3.44 -7.34
CA PHE A 222 2.16 2.22 -6.59
C PHE A 222 1.21 1.12 -7.07
N PHE A 223 1.76 0.06 -7.66
CA PHE A 223 1.01 -1.02 -8.26
C PHE A 223 1.72 -2.36 -8.09
N ASN A 224 0.96 -3.45 -8.04
CA ASN A 224 1.52 -4.79 -8.11
C ASN A 224 0.46 -5.83 -8.53
N PRO A 225 0.91 -6.99 -9.02
CA PRO A 225 0.03 -8.11 -9.36
C PRO A 225 -0.35 -8.98 -8.14
N TYR A 226 0.21 -8.70 -6.96
CA TYR A 226 0.17 -9.64 -5.84
C TYR A 226 -1.13 -9.56 -5.04
N LEU A 227 -1.68 -8.38 -4.77
CA LEU A 227 -2.88 -8.27 -3.95
C LEU A 227 -4.15 -8.24 -4.82
N ASN A 228 -4.92 -9.32 -4.78
CA ASN A 228 -6.24 -9.41 -5.40
C ASN A 228 -7.33 -9.11 -4.37
N PHE A 229 -7.95 -7.94 -4.48
CA PHE A 229 -9.03 -7.50 -3.59
C PHE A 229 -10.40 -8.15 -3.90
N SER A 230 -10.61 -8.70 -5.10
CA SER A 230 -11.86 -9.39 -5.45
C SER A 230 -11.99 -10.72 -4.70
N ASP A 231 -10.89 -11.48 -4.66
CA ASP A 231 -10.84 -12.79 -4.01
C ASP A 231 -10.27 -12.74 -2.58
N LEU A 232 -9.81 -11.56 -2.14
CA LEU A 232 -9.08 -11.36 -0.87
C LEU A 232 -7.91 -12.36 -0.77
N ALA A 233 -7.06 -12.35 -1.79
CA ALA A 233 -5.96 -13.29 -1.95
C ALA A 233 -4.64 -12.56 -2.24
N LEU A 234 -3.56 -13.13 -1.74
CA LEU A 234 -2.20 -12.77 -2.13
C LEU A 234 -1.71 -13.77 -3.19
N ASN A 235 -1.55 -13.29 -4.42
CA ASN A 235 -0.96 -14.01 -5.53
C ASN A 235 0.56 -13.90 -5.41
N LEU A 236 1.23 -15.02 -5.21
CA LEU A 236 2.68 -15.15 -5.27
C LEU A 236 3.05 -16.03 -6.47
N PRO A 237 4.27 -15.94 -7.01
CA PRO A 237 4.70 -16.85 -8.06
C PRO A 237 4.52 -18.32 -7.64
N GLY A 238 3.72 -19.07 -8.39
CA GLY A 238 3.47 -20.50 -8.13
C GLY A 238 2.46 -20.82 -7.02
N PHE A 239 1.97 -19.83 -6.26
CA PHE A 239 1.05 -20.07 -5.14
C PHE A 239 0.10 -18.90 -4.88
N GLN A 240 -1.15 -19.21 -4.54
CA GLN A 240 -2.13 -18.21 -4.12
C GLN A 240 -2.51 -18.45 -2.65
N LEU A 241 -2.34 -17.43 -1.81
CA LEU A 241 -2.67 -17.45 -0.39
C LEU A 241 -4.03 -16.76 -0.16
N PRO A 242 -5.11 -17.49 0.19
CA PRO A 242 -6.38 -16.87 0.54
C PRO A 242 -6.28 -16.18 1.91
N ILE A 243 -6.31 -14.86 1.94
CA ILE A 243 -6.12 -14.06 3.17
C ILE A 243 -7.25 -14.30 4.16
N MET A 244 -8.48 -14.51 3.66
CA MET A 244 -9.66 -14.69 4.49
C MET A 244 -9.55 -15.88 5.47
N LYS A 245 -8.79 -16.93 5.12
CA LYS A 245 -8.59 -18.09 6.00
C LYS A 245 -7.85 -17.74 7.31
N TYR A 246 -7.07 -16.65 7.30
CA TYR A 246 -6.29 -16.18 8.45
C TYR A 246 -7.00 -15.09 9.24
N TRP A 247 -7.96 -14.40 8.61
CA TRP A 247 -8.83 -13.44 9.30
C TRP A 247 -10.02 -14.11 9.98
N ASP A 248 -10.52 -15.19 9.38
CA ASP A 248 -11.79 -15.81 9.75
C ASP A 248 -11.61 -17.11 10.55
N GLY A 249 -10.90 -17.05 11.67
CA GLY A 249 -11.09 -18.03 12.75
C GLY A 249 -12.54 -18.08 13.30
N GLN A 250 -13.49 -17.37 12.68
CA GLN A 250 -14.85 -17.07 13.16
C GLN A 250 -15.98 -17.65 12.29
N GLY A 251 -15.68 -18.39 11.21
CA GLY A 251 -16.68 -18.92 10.28
C GLY A 251 -17.79 -19.80 10.89
N LEU A 252 -17.68 -20.22 12.16
CA LEU A 252 -18.62 -21.14 12.81
C LEU A 252 -19.22 -20.66 14.13
N ARG A 253 -18.93 -19.44 14.62
CA ARG A 253 -19.40 -19.00 15.95
C ARG A 253 -20.53 -17.96 15.90
N PRO A 254 -21.56 -18.06 16.76
CA PRO A 254 -22.56 -17.02 16.93
C PRO A 254 -21.94 -15.75 17.54
N GLY A 255 -22.02 -14.62 16.85
CA GLY A 255 -21.48 -13.34 17.30
C GLY A 255 -21.58 -12.25 16.23
N PRO A 256 -21.34 -10.97 16.61
CA PRO A 256 -21.30 -9.88 15.65
C PRO A 256 -20.19 -10.12 14.63
N LYS A 257 -20.52 -9.98 13.35
CA LYS A 257 -19.56 -10.16 12.25
C LYS A 257 -18.58 -9.00 12.27
N ARG A 258 -17.29 -9.31 12.14
CA ARG A 258 -16.21 -8.33 12.13
C ARG A 258 -15.98 -7.80 10.73
N SER A 259 -15.53 -6.55 10.63
CA SER A 259 -15.04 -5.93 9.40
C SER A 259 -13.52 -5.74 9.49
N HIS A 260 -12.83 -5.65 8.36
CA HIS A 260 -11.37 -5.53 8.30
C HIS A 260 -10.93 -4.23 7.63
N GLN A 261 -9.72 -3.77 7.92
CA GLN A 261 -9.17 -2.57 7.32
C GLN A 261 -7.69 -2.75 6.99
N LEU A 262 -7.31 -2.32 5.79
CA LEU A 262 -5.93 -2.07 5.39
C LEU A 262 -5.79 -0.57 5.15
N ARG A 263 -4.74 0.04 5.68
CA ARG A 263 -4.49 1.47 5.57
C ARG A 263 -3.16 1.72 4.89
N TYR A 264 -3.16 2.61 3.91
CA TYR A 264 -1.94 3.15 3.28
C TYR A 264 -1.73 4.58 3.77
N VAL A 265 -0.50 4.93 4.12
CA VAL A 265 -0.15 6.25 4.64
C VAL A 265 1.10 6.77 3.95
N LEU A 266 1.00 7.97 3.38
CA LEU A 266 2.15 8.82 3.05
C LEU A 266 2.36 9.75 4.25
N ARG A 267 3.53 9.71 4.90
CA ARG A 267 3.81 10.54 6.08
C ARG A 267 5.25 11.04 6.09
N ASN A 268 5.47 12.07 6.90
CA ASN A 268 6.81 12.44 7.34
C ASN A 268 7.19 11.55 8.54
N LYS A 269 8.35 10.89 8.45
CA LYS A 269 8.89 10.01 9.47
C LYS A 269 9.26 10.77 10.75
N GLU A 270 9.93 11.91 10.62
CA GLU A 270 10.45 12.69 11.76
C GLU A 270 9.32 13.31 12.59
N THR A 271 8.29 13.85 11.93
CA THR A 271 7.17 14.53 12.61
C THR A 271 5.99 13.62 12.91
N GLU A 272 5.98 12.43 12.31
CA GLU A 272 4.86 11.48 12.32
C GLU A 272 3.57 11.95 11.65
N GLU A 273 3.62 13.09 10.95
CA GLU A 273 2.44 13.70 10.37
C GLU A 273 2.09 13.09 8.99
N PRO A 274 0.83 12.65 8.76
CA PRO A 274 0.41 12.01 7.51
C PRO A 274 0.02 13.04 6.45
N TYR A 275 0.56 12.99 5.24
CA TYR A 275 0.08 13.81 4.11
C TYR A 275 -1.14 13.21 3.43
N LEU A 276 -1.22 11.88 3.40
CA LEU A 276 -2.30 11.11 2.78
C LEU A 276 -2.55 9.84 3.59
N VAL A 277 -3.81 9.57 3.89
CA VAL A 277 -4.29 8.32 4.46
C VAL A 277 -5.34 7.75 3.53
N ILE A 278 -5.20 6.49 3.12
CA ILE A 278 -6.16 5.76 2.28
C ILE A 278 -6.60 4.51 3.04
N LEU A 279 -7.90 4.36 3.27
CA LEU A 279 -8.48 3.26 4.02
C LEU A 279 -9.22 2.31 3.09
N PHE A 280 -8.72 1.09 2.98
CA PHE A 280 -9.38 -0.03 2.32
C PHE A 280 -10.15 -0.79 3.40
N SER A 281 -11.44 -0.48 3.55
CA SER A 281 -12.30 -1.07 4.57
C SER A 281 -13.18 -2.17 3.97
N LEU A 282 -13.06 -3.38 4.48
CA LEU A 282 -13.85 -4.55 4.09
C LEU A 282 -14.98 -4.74 5.10
N TYR A 283 -16.16 -4.26 4.75
CA TYR A 283 -17.36 -4.39 5.59
C TYR A 283 -18.06 -5.71 5.34
N HIS A 284 -18.43 -6.44 6.40
CA HIS A 284 -19.35 -7.56 6.23
C HIS A 284 -20.69 -7.03 5.66
N LYS A 285 -21.28 -7.74 4.69
CA LYS A 285 -22.51 -7.35 3.97
C LYS A 285 -23.68 -7.03 4.90
N ASP A 286 -23.70 -7.61 6.10
CA ASP A 286 -24.72 -7.34 7.11
C ASP A 286 -24.72 -5.87 7.56
N TYR A 287 -23.60 -5.15 7.41
CA TYR A 287 -23.49 -3.70 7.71
C TYR A 287 -23.61 -2.81 6.47
N VAL A 288 -23.94 -3.36 5.30
CA VAL A 288 -24.08 -2.60 4.06
C VAL A 288 -25.53 -2.72 3.57
N ASN A 289 -26.15 -1.60 3.25
CA ASN A 289 -27.48 -1.54 2.67
C ASN A 289 -27.45 -1.89 1.18
N GLU A 290 -28.62 -2.16 0.62
CA GLU A 290 -28.76 -2.44 -0.82
C GLU A 290 -28.31 -1.25 -1.68
N ASP A 291 -28.56 -0.01 -1.23
CA ASP A 291 -28.13 1.22 -1.90
C ASP A 291 -26.62 1.52 -1.75
N GLY A 292 -25.90 0.71 -0.96
CA GLY A 292 -24.47 0.88 -0.71
C GLY A 292 -24.13 1.77 0.49
N SER A 293 -25.12 2.34 1.18
CA SER A 293 -24.88 3.06 2.44
C SER A 293 -24.51 2.10 3.58
N LEU A 294 -23.75 2.58 4.57
CA LEU A 294 -23.39 1.80 5.75
C LEU A 294 -24.50 1.87 6.81
N LYS A 295 -24.76 0.73 7.47
CA LYS A 295 -25.70 0.63 8.59
C LYS A 295 -25.06 1.15 9.89
N GLU A 296 -25.91 1.44 10.87
CA GLU A 296 -25.45 1.73 12.23
C GLU A 296 -24.59 0.57 12.77
N GLY A 297 -23.49 0.90 13.46
CA GLY A 297 -22.51 -0.07 13.94
C GLY A 297 -21.51 -0.59 12.90
N ALA A 298 -21.59 -0.16 11.62
CA ALA A 298 -20.60 -0.55 10.61
C ALA A 298 -19.17 -0.15 11.01
N HIS A 299 -18.98 1.08 11.48
CA HIS A 299 -17.66 1.54 11.94
C HIS A 299 -17.21 0.81 13.20
N ASP A 300 -18.11 0.56 14.15
CA ASP A 300 -17.81 -0.21 15.35
C ASP A 300 -17.40 -1.65 15.01
N SER A 301 -17.92 -2.21 13.91
CA SER A 301 -17.58 -3.56 13.45
C SER A 301 -16.11 -3.73 13.04
N LEU A 302 -15.40 -2.65 12.72
CA LEU A 302 -13.95 -2.65 12.45
C LEU A 302 -13.13 -2.84 13.75
N ASN A 303 -13.69 -2.37 14.87
CA ASN A 303 -13.05 -2.33 16.18
C ASN A 303 -13.49 -3.47 17.11
N LEU A 304 -14.31 -4.41 16.63
CA LEU A 304 -14.76 -5.54 17.44
C LEU A 304 -13.54 -6.37 17.91
N PRO A 305 -13.40 -6.61 19.22
CA PRO A 305 -12.34 -7.46 19.73
C PRO A 305 -12.58 -8.90 19.27
N ASP A 306 -11.53 -9.59 18.86
CA ASP A 306 -11.64 -11.03 18.65
C ASP A 306 -11.83 -11.71 20.00
N LYS A 307 -12.90 -12.48 20.17
CA LYS A 307 -13.00 -13.40 21.30
C LYS A 307 -12.01 -14.55 21.07
N VAL A 308 -10.86 -14.46 21.73
CA VAL A 308 -9.80 -15.46 21.72
C VAL A 308 -10.25 -16.66 22.58
N ASP A 309 -10.97 -17.59 21.98
CA ASP A 309 -11.00 -18.97 22.47
C ASP A 309 -10.31 -19.83 21.40
N ILE A 310 -8.98 -19.82 21.44
CA ILE A 310 -8.15 -20.79 20.72
C ILE A 310 -8.19 -22.06 21.58
N GLN A 311 -9.14 -22.95 21.32
CA GLN A 311 -8.88 -24.35 21.60
C GLN A 311 -7.89 -24.79 20.53
N HIS A 312 -6.66 -25.08 20.96
CA HIS A 312 -5.67 -25.77 20.15
C HIS A 312 -6.24 -27.16 19.83
N ASP A 313 -6.92 -27.28 18.68
CA ASP A 313 -7.06 -28.59 18.05
C ASP A 313 -5.71 -28.88 17.39
N ASP A 314 -4.94 -29.78 17.99
CA ASP A 314 -3.64 -30.29 17.55
C ASP A 314 -3.69 -31.02 16.18
N GLU A 315 -4.76 -30.85 15.39
CA GLU A 315 -4.95 -31.44 14.06
C GLU A 315 -4.54 -30.53 12.90
N PHE A 316 -4.29 -29.24 13.13
CA PHE A 316 -3.95 -28.30 12.06
C PHE A 316 -2.51 -27.80 12.20
N GLY A 317 -1.60 -28.52 11.55
CA GLY A 317 -0.17 -28.17 11.45
C GLY A 317 0.04 -26.83 10.74
N GLY A 318 0.10 -25.76 11.52
CA GLY A 318 0.55 -24.42 11.10
C GLY A 318 2.01 -24.35 10.63
N GLU A 319 2.71 -25.49 10.59
CA GLU A 319 3.99 -25.65 9.90
C GLU A 319 3.85 -25.69 8.36
N GLY A 320 2.64 -25.91 7.83
CA GLY A 320 2.40 -26.11 6.40
C GLY A 320 2.71 -24.87 5.54
N ALA A 321 2.22 -23.69 5.91
CA ALA A 321 2.44 -22.47 5.10
C ALA A 321 3.90 -22.01 5.07
N PRO A 322 4.66 -22.03 6.20
CA PRO A 322 6.10 -21.79 6.18
C PRO A 322 6.85 -22.89 5.41
N LYS A 323 6.50 -24.18 5.58
CA LYS A 323 7.15 -25.28 4.86
C LYS A 323 6.87 -25.23 3.36
N GLU A 324 5.64 -24.99 2.93
CA GLU A 324 5.27 -24.86 1.52
C GLU A 324 5.95 -23.65 0.87
N ALA A 325 5.99 -22.50 1.54
CA ALA A 325 6.73 -21.34 1.04
C ALA A 325 8.25 -21.62 0.96
N THR A 326 8.82 -22.31 1.94
CA THR A 326 10.25 -22.65 1.96
C THR A 326 10.60 -23.74 0.92
N GLU A 327 9.74 -24.72 0.73
CA GLU A 327 9.90 -25.82 -0.24
C GLU A 327 9.72 -25.35 -1.68
N GLN A 328 8.81 -24.39 -1.93
CA GLN A 328 8.53 -23.88 -3.29
C GLN A 328 9.45 -22.73 -3.71
N LEU A 329 9.97 -21.92 -2.76
CA LEU A 329 10.88 -20.81 -3.05
C LEU A 329 12.38 -21.18 -2.95
N GLY A 330 12.68 -22.43 -2.57
CA GLY A 330 14.03 -23.00 -2.61
C GLY A 330 14.96 -22.59 -1.45
N PRO A 331 16.06 -23.33 -1.21
CA PRO A 331 16.92 -23.15 -0.05
C PRO A 331 17.93 -22.04 -0.33
N LYS A 332 17.62 -20.79 0.04
CA LYS A 332 18.61 -19.69 0.12
C LYS A 332 18.58 -18.94 1.46
N ILE A 333 18.13 -19.62 2.51
CA ILE A 333 18.18 -19.10 3.89
C ILE A 333 18.86 -20.17 4.74
N ASP A 334 20.01 -19.86 5.34
CA ASP A 334 20.60 -20.73 6.37
C ASP A 334 19.82 -20.60 7.68
N GLU A 335 20.03 -21.52 8.62
CA GLU A 335 19.34 -21.55 9.94
C GLU A 335 19.57 -20.30 10.80
N LYS A 336 20.38 -19.33 10.33
CA LYS A 336 20.67 -18.05 10.98
C LYS A 336 20.13 -16.83 10.21
N GLY A 337 19.40 -17.05 9.11
CA GLY A 337 18.78 -15.97 8.34
C GLY A 337 19.74 -15.19 7.45
N ASN A 338 20.95 -15.69 7.18
CA ASN A 338 21.90 -15.01 6.30
C ASN A 338 22.05 -15.76 4.97
N GLY A 339 21.36 -15.28 3.94
CA GLY A 339 21.52 -15.73 2.56
C GLY A 339 22.61 -14.92 1.82
N GLN A 340 23.55 -15.62 1.19
CA GLN A 340 24.55 -15.05 0.27
C GLN A 340 23.86 -14.43 -0.94
N THR A 341 24.20 -13.17 -1.25
CA THR A 341 23.77 -12.50 -2.47
C THR A 341 24.36 -13.20 -3.70
N SER A 342 23.53 -13.80 -4.55
CA SER A 342 23.91 -14.07 -5.94
C SER A 342 23.41 -12.94 -6.83
N ALA A 343 24.24 -12.52 -7.79
CA ALA A 343 23.93 -11.42 -8.70
C ALA A 343 22.78 -11.73 -9.68
N ASP A 344 22.31 -12.97 -9.71
CA ASP A 344 21.36 -13.48 -10.71
C ASP A 344 19.93 -13.68 -10.16
N ASP A 345 19.63 -13.29 -8.91
CA ASP A 345 18.30 -13.50 -8.30
C ASP A 345 17.32 -12.33 -8.51
N ILE A 346 17.53 -11.49 -9.53
CA ILE A 346 16.61 -10.40 -9.90
C ILE A 346 16.39 -10.38 -11.42
N ASP A 347 15.86 -11.49 -11.94
CA ASP A 347 15.16 -11.49 -13.25
C ASP A 347 13.72 -10.99 -13.07
#